data_AF-A0A411DPZ4-F1
#
_entry.id   AF-A0A411DPZ4-F1
#
_cell.length_a   1.000
_cell.length_b   1.000
_cell.length_c   1.000
_cell.angle_alpha   90.00
_cell.angle_beta   90.00
_cell.angle_gamma   90.00
#
_symmetry.space_group_name_H-M   'P 1'
#
loop_
_entity.id
_entity.type
_entity.pdbx_description
1 polymer ?
#
loop_
_entity_poly.entity_id
_entity_poly.type
_entity_poly.pdbx_seq_one_letter_code
_entity_poly.pdbx_strand_id
1 'polypeptide(L)'
;MSTSSETSGGNIFTGFDFNSLLDDITVDYRGKIIKIDANNKPNRFFDEKGSQLFLNDPTGVDADKLKPGSYVLGEQLYHRVNKGILLQFMKSAGFDALRYNMKAQIAEKQGNLSEARNHKITALGIVKQKSYKEADFAVSSLGPKFIYPEYERNRRRPWLETLNETTDYFRLGDSNVLYNLYDAGNYLWGSWMYLNGFNKKTIKFGSNFNEYMRGNMGDTVADQRSMFNGFDLKGFKK
;
A
#
# COMPACT_ATOMS: atom_id res chain seq x y z
N MET A 1 -30.63 35.26 -65.76
CA MET A 1 -31.11 35.53 -64.38
C MET A 1 -31.13 34.21 -63.64
N SER A 2 -30.59 34.02 -62.44
CA SER A 2 -29.79 34.87 -61.57
C SER A 2 -29.28 33.98 -60.43
N THR A 3 -27.97 34.04 -60.18
CA THR A 3 -27.29 34.08 -58.87
C THR A 3 -27.70 33.15 -57.71
N SER A 4 -26.73 32.29 -57.35
CA SER A 4 -26.18 32.03 -56.01
C SER A 4 -26.80 32.72 -54.77
N SER A 5 -26.92 31.96 -53.68
CA SER A 5 -26.37 32.35 -52.37
C SER A 5 -26.22 31.13 -51.44
N GLU A 6 -25.00 30.94 -50.94
CA GLU A 6 -24.62 30.10 -49.80
C GLU A 6 -25.37 30.50 -48.52
N THR A 7 -25.63 29.53 -47.63
CA THR A 7 -25.54 29.75 -46.18
C THR A 7 -25.12 28.47 -45.46
N SER A 8 -23.85 28.49 -45.06
CA SER A 8 -23.16 27.88 -43.91
C SER A 8 -23.96 27.26 -42.74
N GLY A 9 -23.41 26.15 -42.22
CA GLY A 9 -23.57 25.63 -40.85
C GLY A 9 -23.54 24.10 -40.87
N GLY A 10 -22.45 23.39 -40.59
CA GLY A 10 -21.45 23.61 -39.55
C GLY A 10 -21.59 22.50 -38.49
N ASN A 11 -20.89 21.38 -38.72
CA ASN A 11 -20.50 20.32 -37.79
C ASN A 11 -21.56 19.72 -36.84
N ILE A 12 -22.09 18.55 -37.23
CA ILE A 12 -22.61 17.57 -36.26
C ILE A 12 -21.52 16.51 -36.13
N PHE A 13 -20.84 16.52 -34.98
CA PHE A 13 -19.88 15.51 -34.57
C PHE A 13 -20.50 14.11 -34.66
N THR A 14 -20.26 13.39 -35.74
CA THR A 14 -20.57 11.96 -35.87
C THR A 14 -19.28 11.21 -36.17
N GLY A 15 -18.58 10.86 -35.10
CA GLY A 15 -17.34 10.08 -35.19
C GLY A 15 -16.61 9.92 -33.87
N PHE A 16 -17.32 9.90 -32.73
CA PHE A 16 -16.75 9.36 -31.50
C PHE A 16 -17.15 7.90 -31.40
N ASP A 17 -16.22 7.04 -31.80
CA ASP A 17 -16.27 5.62 -31.51
C ASP A 17 -15.95 5.43 -30.02
N PHE A 18 -16.97 5.11 -29.22
CA PHE A 18 -16.87 4.89 -27.78
C PHE A 18 -16.40 3.47 -27.43
N ASN A 19 -15.94 2.68 -28.40
CA ASN A 19 -15.46 1.32 -28.14
C ASN A 19 -13.96 1.17 -28.46
N SER A 20 -13.17 0.98 -27.40
CA SER A 20 -11.77 0.50 -27.30
C SER A 20 -10.65 1.53 -27.22
N LEU A 21 -10.29 1.99 -26.00
CA LEU A 21 -9.04 2.72 -25.74
C LEU A 21 -8.38 2.31 -24.41
N LEU A 22 -7.19 1.67 -24.47
CA LEU A 22 -6.30 1.31 -23.34
C LEU A 22 -5.06 2.27 -23.24
N ASP A 23 -4.38 2.52 -22.08
CA ASP A 23 -3.54 3.75 -21.90
C ASP A 23 -2.15 3.66 -21.16
N ASP A 24 -1.18 4.51 -21.53
CA ASP A 24 -0.02 4.87 -20.68
C ASP A 24 -0.35 6.10 -19.81
N ILE A 25 -0.24 5.96 -18.49
CA ILE A 25 -0.71 6.95 -17.51
C ILE A 25 0.48 7.56 -16.79
N THR A 26 0.63 8.88 -16.85
CA THR A 26 1.65 9.63 -16.09
C THR A 26 1.01 10.39 -14.93
N VAL A 27 1.64 10.30 -13.76
CA VAL A 27 1.18 10.97 -12.54
C VAL A 27 2.22 11.94 -11.97
N ASP A 28 1.73 12.99 -11.31
CA ASP A 28 2.56 13.95 -10.57
C ASP A 28 3.18 13.33 -9.30
N TYR A 29 4.08 14.09 -8.66
CA TYR A 29 4.72 13.69 -7.40
C TYR A 29 3.75 13.39 -6.23
N ARG A 30 2.47 13.78 -6.35
CA ARG A 30 1.39 13.49 -5.38
C ARG A 30 0.54 12.30 -5.81
N GLY A 31 0.75 11.75 -7.00
CA GLY A 31 -0.01 10.63 -7.55
C GLY A 31 -1.25 11.04 -8.33
N LYS A 32 -1.39 12.31 -8.70
CA LYS A 32 -2.50 12.81 -9.53
C LYS A 32 -2.21 12.57 -11.00
N ILE A 33 -3.16 12.07 -11.77
CA ILE A 33 -2.98 11.82 -13.21
C ILE A 33 -2.87 13.14 -13.96
N ILE A 34 -1.76 13.33 -14.65
CA ILE A 34 -1.44 14.54 -15.42
C ILE A 34 -1.35 14.29 -16.92
N LYS A 35 -1.23 13.03 -17.35
CA LYS A 35 -1.18 12.64 -18.76
C LYS A 35 -1.73 11.23 -18.96
N ILE A 36 -2.46 11.04 -20.05
CA ILE A 36 -2.95 9.74 -20.52
C ILE A 36 -2.62 9.66 -22.02
N ASP A 37 -1.77 8.72 -22.40
CA ASP A 37 -1.45 8.41 -23.80
C ASP A 37 -2.16 7.11 -24.20
N ALA A 38 -3.32 7.24 -24.85
CA ALA A 38 -4.11 6.09 -25.31
C ALA A 38 -3.38 5.30 -26.40
N ASN A 39 -3.20 4.00 -26.18
CA ASN A 39 -2.37 3.12 -27.00
C ASN A 39 -2.91 1.69 -27.22
N ASN A 40 -4.09 1.37 -26.70
CA ASN A 40 -4.69 0.05 -26.81
C ASN A 40 -3.81 -1.12 -26.29
N LYS A 41 -3.06 -0.91 -25.20
CA LYS A 41 -2.37 -1.93 -24.39
C LYS A 41 -2.73 -1.85 -22.89
N PRO A 42 -2.55 -2.93 -22.09
CA PRO A 42 -2.82 -2.89 -20.65
C PRO A 42 -2.15 -1.69 -19.98
N ASN A 43 -2.84 -1.08 -19.00
CA ASN A 43 -2.37 0.19 -18.46
C ASN A 43 -0.98 0.08 -17.85
N ARG A 44 -0.15 1.09 -18.14
CA ARG A 44 1.16 1.25 -17.51
C ARG A 44 1.20 2.60 -16.82
N PHE A 45 1.82 2.64 -15.65
CA PHE A 45 1.87 3.83 -14.81
C PHE A 45 3.30 4.36 -14.78
N PHE A 46 3.46 5.66 -14.87
CA PHE A 46 4.77 6.34 -14.87
C PHE A 46 4.72 7.55 -13.96
N ASP A 47 5.83 7.85 -13.28
CA ASP A 47 5.99 9.15 -12.62
C ASP A 47 6.47 10.24 -13.61
N GLU A 48 6.49 11.51 -13.16
CA GLU A 48 6.95 12.67 -13.94
C GLU A 48 8.36 12.53 -14.53
N LYS A 49 9.18 11.62 -13.99
CA LYS A 49 10.54 11.36 -14.47
C LYS A 49 10.59 10.24 -15.50
N GLY A 50 9.44 9.66 -15.87
CA GLY A 50 9.34 8.52 -16.77
C GLY A 50 9.68 7.19 -16.11
N SER A 51 9.81 7.11 -14.78
CA SER A 51 10.04 5.83 -14.09
C SER A 51 8.73 5.07 -14.01
N GLN A 52 8.72 3.82 -14.46
CA GLN A 52 7.55 2.97 -14.41
C GLN A 52 7.21 2.58 -12.96
N LEU A 53 5.92 2.62 -12.65
CA LEU A 53 5.31 2.17 -11.41
C LEU A 53 4.55 0.86 -11.63
N PHE A 54 4.51 0.00 -10.63
CA PHE A 54 3.94 -1.34 -10.71
C PHE A 54 2.95 -1.59 -9.58
N LEU A 55 1.81 -2.21 -9.89
CA LEU A 55 0.89 -2.71 -8.87
C LEU A 55 1.52 -3.91 -8.16
N ASN A 56 1.25 -4.06 -6.85
CA ASN A 56 1.79 -5.17 -6.07
C ASN A 56 1.15 -6.51 -6.45
N ASP A 57 -0.16 -6.53 -6.76
CA ASP A 57 -0.91 -7.72 -7.17
C ASP A 57 -1.56 -7.59 -8.56
N PRO A 58 -0.78 -7.44 -9.64
CA PRO A 58 -1.31 -7.17 -10.99
C PRO A 58 -2.10 -8.33 -11.59
N THR A 59 -2.06 -9.52 -10.98
CA THR A 59 -2.75 -10.74 -11.45
C THR A 59 -3.89 -11.18 -10.55
N GLY A 60 -4.05 -10.56 -9.38
CA GLY A 60 -5.12 -10.85 -8.42
C GLY A 60 -6.05 -9.65 -8.28
N VAL A 61 -6.14 -9.09 -7.08
CA VAL A 61 -7.16 -8.07 -6.75
C VAL A 61 -6.96 -6.76 -7.51
N ASP A 62 -5.74 -6.46 -7.97
CA ASP A 62 -5.44 -5.24 -8.73
C ASP A 62 -5.57 -5.42 -10.26
N ALA A 63 -5.90 -6.61 -10.76
CA ALA A 63 -5.93 -6.90 -12.20
C ALA A 63 -6.88 -5.99 -12.97
N ASP A 64 -8.01 -5.62 -12.36
CA ASP A 64 -8.99 -4.72 -12.95
C ASP A 64 -8.48 -3.31 -13.17
N LYS A 65 -7.42 -2.90 -12.47
CA LYS A 65 -6.77 -1.59 -12.65
C LYS A 65 -5.84 -1.53 -13.85
N LEU A 66 -5.50 -2.67 -14.42
CA LEU A 66 -4.78 -2.76 -15.69
C LEU A 66 -5.73 -2.67 -16.89
N LYS A 67 -7.05 -2.66 -16.65
CA LYS A 67 -8.05 -2.58 -17.70
C LYS A 67 -8.11 -1.19 -18.34
N PRO A 68 -8.45 -1.13 -19.63
CA PRO A 68 -8.44 0.07 -20.46
C PRO A 68 -9.43 1.13 -19.97
N GLY A 69 -9.20 2.40 -20.31
CA GLY A 69 -10.23 3.45 -20.19
C GLY A 69 -10.79 3.61 -18.77
N SER A 70 -10.04 3.13 -17.77
CA SER A 70 -10.45 3.11 -16.36
C SER A 70 -10.05 4.38 -15.62
N TYR A 71 -9.40 5.31 -16.32
CA TYR A 71 -8.77 6.48 -15.73
C TYR A 71 -9.09 7.78 -16.48
N VAL A 72 -9.15 8.87 -15.74
CA VAL A 72 -9.48 10.23 -16.20
C VAL A 72 -8.41 11.21 -15.72
N LEU A 73 -8.08 12.16 -16.58
CA LEU A 73 -7.15 13.24 -16.24
C LEU A 73 -7.58 13.97 -14.97
N GLY A 74 -6.62 14.18 -14.07
CA GLY A 74 -6.82 14.90 -12.83
C GLY A 74 -7.39 14.06 -11.67
N GLU A 75 -7.68 12.78 -11.86
CA GLU A 75 -8.03 11.92 -10.72
C GLU A 75 -6.78 11.50 -9.92
N GLN A 76 -7.03 10.95 -8.74
CA GLN A 76 -5.98 10.46 -7.84
C GLN A 76 -5.72 8.97 -8.13
N LEU A 77 -4.51 8.63 -8.60
CA LEU A 77 -4.10 7.23 -8.78
C LEU A 77 -3.64 6.60 -7.46
N TYR A 78 -2.80 7.32 -6.71
CA TYR A 78 -2.25 6.82 -5.45
C TYR A 78 -1.99 7.95 -4.44
N HIS A 79 -1.96 7.63 -3.15
CA HIS A 79 -1.48 8.51 -2.08
C HIS A 79 0.00 8.30 -1.83
N ARG A 80 0.79 9.38 -1.86
CA ARG A 80 2.22 9.30 -1.53
C ARG A 80 2.45 9.31 -0.03
N VAL A 81 3.09 8.27 0.50
CA VAL A 81 3.45 8.18 1.91
C VAL A 81 4.97 8.22 2.05
N ASN A 82 5.51 9.38 2.40
CA ASN A 82 6.96 9.55 2.55
C ASN A 82 7.51 8.83 3.79
N LYS A 83 8.83 8.58 3.82
CA LYS A 83 9.52 7.88 4.93
C LYS A 83 9.26 8.48 6.31
N GLY A 84 9.12 9.80 6.40
CA GLY A 84 8.81 10.48 7.67
C GLY A 84 7.43 10.09 8.21
N ILE A 85 6.42 10.06 7.34
CA ILE A 85 5.07 9.63 7.69
C ILE A 85 5.04 8.13 8.05
N LEU A 86 5.72 7.27 7.27
CA LEU A 86 5.82 5.84 7.60
C LEU A 86 6.37 5.65 9.02
N LEU A 87 7.43 6.37 9.37
CA LEU A 87 8.03 6.30 10.71
C LEU A 87 7.09 6.81 11.80
N GLN A 88 6.30 7.86 11.53
CA GLN A 88 5.31 8.35 12.48
C GLN A 88 4.25 7.29 12.79
N PHE A 89 3.72 6.60 11.77
CA PHE A 89 2.78 5.50 11.99
C PHE A 89 3.40 4.39 12.85
N MET A 90 4.62 3.96 12.51
CA MET A 90 5.32 2.91 13.27
C MET A 90 5.64 3.34 14.71
N LYS A 91 5.98 4.61 14.94
CA LYS A 91 6.18 5.18 16.28
C LYS A 91 4.89 5.15 17.10
N SER A 92 3.76 5.49 16.49
CA SER A 92 2.45 5.45 17.14
C SER A 92 2.04 4.03 17.54
N ALA A 93 2.44 3.02 16.77
CA ALA A 93 2.25 1.61 17.14
C ALA A 93 3.14 1.17 18.33
N GLY A 94 4.30 1.80 18.50
CA GLY A 94 5.23 1.57 19.60
C GLY A 94 6.30 0.53 19.28
N PHE A 95 7.43 0.60 19.99
CA PHE A 95 8.58 -0.30 19.81
C PHE A 95 8.89 -1.13 21.08
N ASP A 96 7.88 -1.42 21.90
CA ASP A 96 8.06 -2.06 23.20
C ASP A 96 8.71 -3.46 23.08
N ALA A 97 8.45 -4.17 21.98
CA ALA A 97 9.04 -5.48 21.72
C ALA A 97 10.56 -5.41 21.44
N LEU A 98 11.07 -4.29 20.96
CA LEU A 98 12.50 -4.09 20.69
C LEU A 98 13.35 -4.36 21.93
N ARG A 99 12.93 -3.84 23.10
CA ARG A 99 13.65 -4.03 24.36
C ARG A 99 13.82 -5.52 24.68
N TYR A 100 12.77 -6.31 24.48
CA TYR A 100 12.80 -7.75 24.76
C TYR A 100 13.61 -8.51 23.73
N ASN A 101 13.55 -8.15 22.44
CA ASN A 101 14.42 -8.73 21.42
C ASN A 101 15.90 -8.42 21.69
N MET A 102 16.23 -7.22 22.17
CA MET A 102 17.60 -6.88 22.59
C MET A 102 18.05 -7.72 23.80
N LYS A 103 17.21 -7.90 24.81
CA LYS A 103 17.51 -8.78 25.94
C LYS A 103 17.69 -10.23 25.52
N ALA A 104 16.86 -10.72 24.61
CA ALA A 104 17.00 -12.07 24.05
C ALA A 104 18.36 -12.27 23.38
N GLN A 105 18.80 -11.31 22.55
CA GLN A 105 20.11 -11.36 21.90
C GLN A 105 21.27 -11.35 22.90
N ILE A 106 21.15 -10.61 24.00
CA ILE A 106 22.16 -10.58 25.06
C ILE A 106 22.23 -11.96 25.75
N ALA A 107 21.09 -12.52 26.14
CA ALA A 107 21.01 -13.82 26.78
C ALA A 107 21.56 -14.96 25.88
N GLU A 108 21.29 -14.91 24.57
CA GLU A 108 21.88 -15.86 23.60
C GLU A 108 23.40 -15.78 23.57
N LYS A 109 23.96 -14.57 23.54
CA LYS A 109 25.42 -14.36 23.56
C LYS A 109 26.08 -14.86 24.84
N GLN A 110 25.34 -14.87 25.94
CA GLN A 110 25.77 -15.40 27.24
C GLN A 110 25.53 -16.91 27.38
N GLY A 111 24.95 -17.57 26.39
CA GLY A 111 24.60 -18.99 26.44
C GLY A 111 23.34 -19.32 27.25
N ASN A 112 22.61 -18.31 27.75
CA ASN A 112 21.36 -18.52 28.49
C ASN A 112 20.16 -18.66 27.54
N LEU A 113 20.06 -19.82 26.90
CA LEU A 113 19.03 -20.09 25.90
C LEU A 113 17.59 -20.07 26.46
N SER A 114 17.41 -20.38 27.75
CA SER A 114 16.10 -20.34 28.41
C SER A 114 15.60 -18.91 28.57
N GLU A 115 16.45 -18.03 29.11
CA GLU A 115 16.12 -16.60 29.24
C GLU A 115 15.91 -15.93 27.88
N ALA A 116 16.76 -16.27 26.90
CA ALA A 116 16.59 -15.81 25.52
C ALA A 116 15.21 -16.18 24.96
N ARG A 117 14.77 -17.43 25.17
CA ARG A 117 13.45 -17.90 24.72
C ARG A 117 12.32 -17.14 25.41
N ASN A 118 12.41 -16.94 26.72
CA ASN A 118 11.39 -16.19 27.48
C ASN A 118 11.24 -14.76 26.94
N HIS A 119 12.35 -14.07 26.69
CA HIS A 119 12.32 -12.73 26.11
C HIS A 119 11.72 -12.71 24.69
N LYS A 120 12.04 -13.69 23.84
CA LYS A 120 11.41 -13.81 22.51
C LYS A 120 9.91 -14.02 22.61
N ILE A 121 9.43 -14.85 23.54
CA ILE A 121 8.00 -15.08 23.77
C ILE A 121 7.32 -13.78 24.22
N THR A 122 7.94 -13.03 25.15
CA THR A 122 7.40 -11.73 25.57
C THR A 122 7.32 -10.74 24.40
N ALA A 123 8.39 -10.65 23.59
CA ALA A 123 8.41 -9.79 22.39
C ALA A 123 7.28 -10.17 21.42
N LEU A 124 7.10 -11.47 21.15
CA LEU A 124 6.02 -12.00 20.32
C LEU A 124 4.63 -11.67 20.88
N GLY A 125 4.44 -11.79 22.20
CA GLY A 125 3.18 -11.44 22.86
C GLY A 125 2.82 -9.95 22.72
N ILE A 126 3.81 -9.07 22.82
CA ILE A 126 3.62 -7.62 22.62
C ILE A 126 3.20 -7.34 21.18
N VAL A 127 3.94 -7.85 20.18
CA VAL A 127 3.59 -7.55 18.79
C VAL A 127 2.26 -8.16 18.37
N LYS A 128 1.92 -9.34 18.90
CA LYS A 128 0.60 -9.97 18.76
C LYS A 128 -0.50 -9.01 19.20
N GLN A 129 -0.38 -8.45 20.40
CA GLN A 129 -1.40 -7.54 20.94
C GLN A 129 -1.54 -6.26 20.10
N LYS A 130 -0.42 -5.67 19.69
CA LYS A 130 -0.37 -4.44 18.89
C LYS A 130 -0.88 -4.64 17.47
N SER A 131 -0.68 -5.81 16.87
CA SER A 131 -1.10 -6.13 15.49
C SER A 131 -2.61 -6.08 15.28
N TYR A 132 -3.42 -6.22 16.34
CA TYR A 132 -4.88 -6.09 16.27
C TYR A 132 -5.41 -4.69 16.52
N LYS A 133 -4.52 -3.72 16.77
CA LYS A 133 -4.90 -2.42 17.28
C LYS A 133 -4.07 -1.34 16.61
N GLU A 134 -2.95 -0.98 17.20
CA GLU A 134 -2.15 0.16 16.76
C GLU A 134 -1.33 -0.17 15.50
N ALA A 135 -0.88 -1.42 15.34
CA ALA A 135 -0.10 -1.89 14.20
C ALA A 135 -0.96 -2.52 13.07
N ASP A 136 -2.28 -2.39 13.12
CA ASP A 136 -3.16 -2.68 11.98
C ASP A 136 -3.18 -1.48 11.03
N PHE A 137 -2.04 -1.23 10.37
CA PHE A 137 -1.75 0.06 9.74
C PHE A 137 -2.71 0.48 8.61
N ALA A 138 -3.32 -0.47 7.92
CA ALA A 138 -4.37 -0.19 6.94
C ALA A 138 -5.50 0.62 7.58
N VAL A 139 -5.99 0.16 8.73
CA VAL A 139 -7.17 0.72 9.40
C VAL A 139 -6.80 1.72 10.48
N SER A 140 -5.65 1.57 11.14
CA SER A 140 -5.20 2.45 12.23
C SER A 140 -4.55 3.73 11.74
N SER A 141 -4.01 3.74 10.52
CA SER A 141 -3.13 4.80 10.04
C SER A 141 -3.48 5.28 8.63
N LEU A 142 -3.41 4.39 7.62
CA LEU A 142 -3.55 4.79 6.22
C LEU A 142 -4.97 5.25 5.88
N GLY A 143 -5.98 4.43 6.15
CA GLY A 143 -7.38 4.75 5.90
C GLY A 143 -7.81 6.07 6.53
N PRO A 144 -7.65 6.25 7.86
CA PRO A 144 -8.02 7.50 8.52
C PRO A 144 -7.18 8.71 8.12
N LYS A 145 -5.99 8.54 7.52
CA LYS A 145 -5.13 9.67 7.14
C LYS A 145 -5.42 10.18 5.72
N PHE A 146 -5.68 9.26 4.81
CA PHE A 146 -5.69 9.54 3.37
C PHE A 146 -7.05 9.33 2.71
N ILE A 147 -7.83 8.35 3.18
CA ILE A 147 -9.11 7.98 2.54
C ILE A 147 -10.27 8.65 3.28
N TYR A 148 -10.26 8.60 4.63
CA TYR A 148 -11.33 9.13 5.46
C TYR A 148 -10.80 10.03 6.60
N PRO A 149 -10.17 11.17 6.27
CA PRO A 149 -9.58 12.10 7.24
C PRO A 149 -10.57 12.65 8.27
N GLU A 150 -11.84 12.78 7.90
CA GLU A 150 -12.94 13.20 8.79
C GLU A 150 -13.10 12.28 10.01
N TYR A 151 -12.55 11.07 9.94
CA TYR A 151 -12.62 10.11 11.00
C TYR A 151 -11.28 9.74 11.65
N GLU A 152 -10.21 10.51 11.41
CA GLU A 152 -8.88 10.29 12.01
C GLU A 152 -8.93 10.10 13.55
N ARG A 153 -9.92 10.72 14.22
CA ARG A 153 -10.12 10.65 15.68
C ARG A 153 -11.21 9.67 16.13
N ASN A 154 -11.92 9.01 15.21
CA ASN A 154 -13.07 8.17 15.53
C ASN A 154 -12.66 6.71 15.75
N ARG A 155 -12.79 6.23 16.98
CA ARG A 155 -12.48 4.83 17.34
C ARG A 155 -13.48 3.81 16.79
N ARG A 156 -14.70 4.21 16.46
CA ARG A 156 -15.78 3.30 16.00
C ARG A 156 -15.66 2.90 14.53
N ARG A 157 -14.83 3.60 13.75
CA ARG A 157 -14.48 3.25 12.38
C ARG A 157 -15.67 2.88 11.44
N PRO A 158 -16.73 3.71 11.34
CA PRO A 158 -17.94 3.39 10.56
C PRO A 158 -17.73 3.10 9.07
N TRP A 159 -16.58 3.47 8.49
CA TRP A 159 -16.24 3.24 7.07
C TRP A 159 -15.68 1.84 6.79
N LEU A 160 -15.47 1.01 7.82
CA LEU A 160 -14.88 -0.32 7.64
C LEU A 160 -15.68 -1.20 6.66
N GLU A 161 -17.00 -1.09 6.69
CA GLU A 161 -17.91 -1.87 5.83
C GLU A 161 -18.00 -1.30 4.40
N THR A 162 -17.52 -0.07 4.18
CA THR A 162 -17.55 0.61 2.88
C THR A 162 -16.19 0.60 2.19
N LEU A 163 -15.18 -0.05 2.78
CA LEU A 163 -13.84 -0.14 2.22
C LEU A 163 -13.83 -0.99 0.96
N ASN A 164 -13.55 -0.36 -0.17
CA ASN A 164 -13.08 -1.05 -1.36
C ASN A 164 -11.56 -1.00 -1.35
N GLU A 165 -10.92 -2.16 -1.20
CA GLU A 165 -9.46 -2.25 -1.11
C GLU A 165 -8.75 -1.71 -2.36
N THR A 166 -9.43 -1.71 -3.51
CA THR A 166 -8.86 -1.32 -4.81
C THR A 166 -9.13 0.14 -5.20
N THR A 167 -9.77 0.97 -4.36
CA THR A 167 -10.02 2.37 -4.73
C THR A 167 -8.82 3.28 -4.53
N ASP A 168 -7.98 3.00 -3.54
CA ASP A 168 -6.90 3.89 -3.12
C ASP A 168 -5.57 3.13 -3.06
N TYR A 169 -4.66 3.44 -3.98
CA TYR A 169 -3.30 2.91 -3.96
C TYR A 169 -2.37 3.79 -3.13
N PHE A 170 -1.27 3.22 -2.69
CA PHE A 170 -0.26 3.89 -1.89
C PHE A 170 1.13 3.65 -2.46
N ARG A 171 1.88 4.74 -2.68
CA ARG A 171 3.31 4.70 -2.97
C ARG A 171 4.08 4.95 -1.68
N LEU A 172 4.76 3.92 -1.16
CA LEU A 172 5.43 3.96 0.14
C LEU A 172 6.92 4.28 -0.02
N GLY A 173 7.36 5.35 0.65
CA GLY A 173 8.75 5.83 0.59
C GLY A 173 9.17 6.22 -0.82
N ASP A 174 10.24 5.59 -1.29
CA ASP A 174 10.81 5.78 -2.63
C ASP A 174 10.54 4.56 -3.53
N SER A 175 9.62 3.66 -3.14
CA SER A 175 9.28 2.47 -3.92
C SER A 175 8.63 2.85 -5.25
N ASN A 176 8.88 2.05 -6.29
CA ASN A 176 8.12 2.10 -7.55
C ASN A 176 6.93 1.13 -7.54
N VAL A 177 6.63 0.53 -6.39
CA VAL A 177 5.47 -0.35 -6.21
C VAL A 177 4.32 0.45 -5.58
N LEU A 178 3.14 0.27 -6.16
CA LEU A 178 1.86 0.76 -5.69
C LEU A 178 1.15 -0.38 -4.97
N TYR A 179 0.77 -0.12 -3.73
CA TYR A 179 0.11 -1.11 -2.86
C TYR A 179 -1.34 -0.67 -2.67
N ASN A 180 -2.30 -1.59 -2.76
CA ASN A 180 -3.65 -1.33 -2.28
C ASN A 180 -3.64 -1.10 -0.75
N LEU A 181 -4.78 -0.73 -0.15
CA LEU A 181 -4.82 -0.35 1.26
C LEU A 181 -4.27 -1.43 2.21
N TYR A 182 -4.67 -2.69 2.01
CA TYR A 182 -4.26 -3.79 2.89
C TYR A 182 -2.82 -4.19 2.66
N ASP A 183 -2.37 -4.25 1.41
CA ASP A 183 -0.98 -4.46 1.05
C ASP A 183 -0.06 -3.38 1.64
N ALA A 184 -0.50 -2.12 1.59
CA ALA A 184 0.25 -1.01 2.17
C ALA A 184 0.34 -1.12 3.70
N GLY A 185 -0.74 -1.59 4.34
CA GLY A 185 -0.76 -1.93 5.75
C GLY A 185 0.22 -3.06 6.10
N ASN A 186 0.25 -4.12 5.29
CA ASN A 186 1.15 -5.27 5.43
C ASN A 186 2.61 -4.86 5.24
N TYR A 187 2.91 -3.97 4.29
CA TYR A 187 4.22 -3.36 4.14
C TYR A 187 4.67 -2.60 5.39
N LEU A 188 3.80 -1.75 5.94
CA LEU A 188 4.07 -1.02 7.18
C LEU A 188 4.29 -1.97 8.36
N TRP A 189 3.51 -3.05 8.45
CA TRP A 189 3.66 -4.07 9.48
C TRP A 189 5.01 -4.78 9.39
N GLY A 190 5.42 -5.19 8.18
CA GLY A 190 6.75 -5.80 7.95
C GLY A 190 7.90 -4.86 8.33
N SER A 191 7.79 -3.57 7.97
CA SER A 191 8.75 -2.53 8.36
C SER A 191 8.82 -2.35 9.88
N TRP A 192 7.65 -2.33 10.54
CA TRP A 192 7.54 -2.18 11.99
C TRP A 192 8.11 -3.37 12.76
N MET A 193 7.92 -4.59 12.24
CA MET A 193 8.52 -5.81 12.78
C MET A 193 10.06 -5.76 12.70
N TYR A 194 10.62 -5.30 11.58
CA TYR A 194 12.07 -5.06 11.47
C TYR A 194 12.58 -4.10 12.55
N LEU A 195 11.91 -2.95 12.72
CA LEU A 195 12.28 -1.95 13.71
C LEU A 195 12.14 -2.45 15.16
N ASN A 196 11.22 -3.38 15.41
CA ASN A 196 11.11 -4.08 16.69
C ASN A 196 12.18 -5.17 16.90
N GLY A 197 13.16 -5.30 16.01
CA GLY A 197 14.29 -6.21 16.18
C GLY A 197 13.99 -7.66 15.82
N PHE A 198 12.90 -7.92 15.10
CA PHE A 198 12.62 -9.25 14.54
C PHE A 198 13.45 -9.49 13.28
N ASN A 199 13.70 -10.76 12.99
CA ASN A 199 14.35 -11.18 11.76
C ASN A 199 13.33 -11.71 10.73
N LYS A 200 13.75 -11.84 9.46
CA LYS A 200 12.88 -12.35 8.38
C LYS A 200 12.29 -13.73 8.68
N LYS A 201 13.00 -14.60 9.40
CA LYS A 201 12.49 -15.94 9.75
C LYS A 201 11.31 -15.84 10.70
N THR A 202 11.34 -14.91 11.66
CA THR A 202 10.22 -14.66 12.56
C THR A 202 9.03 -14.06 11.83
N ILE A 203 9.24 -13.26 10.77
CA ILE A 203 8.13 -12.76 9.93
C ILE A 203 7.55 -13.86 9.05
N LYS A 204 8.38 -14.74 8.48
CA LYS A 204 7.91 -15.91 7.73
C LYS A 204 7.16 -16.93 8.60
N PHE A 205 7.52 -17.01 9.88
CA PHE A 205 6.74 -17.78 10.87
C PHE A 205 5.50 -17.00 11.35
N GLY A 206 5.62 -15.66 11.38
CA GLY A 206 4.58 -14.71 11.70
C GLY A 206 3.47 -14.58 10.65
N SER A 207 3.75 -14.84 9.37
CA SER A 207 2.72 -14.94 8.31
C SER A 207 1.81 -16.15 8.54
N ASN A 208 2.38 -17.29 8.93
CA ASN A 208 1.61 -18.46 9.39
C ASN A 208 0.95 -18.21 10.77
N PHE A 209 1.55 -17.34 11.60
CA PHE A 209 0.90 -16.86 12.82
C PHE A 209 -0.30 -15.97 12.46
N ASN A 210 -0.22 -15.12 11.43
CA ASN A 210 -1.34 -14.30 10.97
C ASN A 210 -2.54 -15.16 10.51
N GLU A 211 -2.28 -16.30 9.84
CA GLU A 211 -3.30 -17.33 9.54
C GLU A 211 -3.95 -17.91 10.81
N TYR A 212 -3.15 -18.22 11.85
CA TYR A 212 -3.64 -18.66 13.16
C TYR A 212 -4.39 -17.55 13.94
N MET A 213 -4.11 -16.28 13.62
CA MET A 213 -4.55 -15.11 14.38
C MET A 213 -5.75 -14.39 13.74
N ARG A 214 -5.97 -14.49 12.42
CA ARG A 214 -7.08 -13.85 11.71
C ARG A 214 -8.19 -14.79 11.23
N GLY A 215 -8.03 -16.11 11.40
CA GLY A 215 -9.13 -17.07 11.24
C GLY A 215 -9.82 -17.03 9.87
N ASN A 216 -9.08 -17.35 8.80
CA ASN A 216 -9.49 -17.36 7.38
C ASN A 216 -9.48 -16.02 6.64
N MET A 217 -8.32 -15.38 6.53
CA MET A 217 -7.97 -14.65 5.31
C MET A 217 -6.73 -15.33 4.75
N GLY A 218 -6.87 -16.11 3.67
CA GLY A 218 -5.76 -16.84 3.07
C GLY A 218 -4.69 -15.86 2.60
N ASP A 219 -3.45 -16.01 3.08
CA ASP A 219 -2.35 -15.13 2.70
C ASP A 219 -2.14 -15.25 1.19
N THR A 220 -2.48 -14.21 0.45
CA THR A 220 -2.15 -14.15 -0.96
C THR A 220 -0.64 -13.97 -1.11
N VAL A 221 -0.07 -14.40 -2.24
CA VAL A 221 1.36 -14.17 -2.55
C VAL A 221 1.69 -12.66 -2.51
N ALA A 222 0.70 -11.80 -2.74
CA ALA A 222 0.81 -10.35 -2.67
C ALA A 222 1.04 -9.83 -1.23
N ASP A 223 0.27 -10.32 -0.25
CA ASP A 223 0.40 -9.92 1.16
C ASP A 223 1.80 -10.24 1.70
N GLN A 224 2.30 -11.44 1.42
CA GLN A 224 3.63 -11.86 1.81
C GLN A 224 4.71 -10.99 1.16
N ARG A 225 4.55 -10.69 -0.13
CA ARG A 225 5.46 -9.80 -0.87
C ARG A 225 5.49 -8.41 -0.25
N SER A 226 4.32 -7.85 0.10
CA SER A 226 4.19 -6.56 0.78
C SER A 226 4.94 -6.53 2.10
N MET A 227 4.73 -7.53 2.97
CA MET A 227 5.43 -7.65 4.25
C MET A 227 6.96 -7.71 4.08
N PHE A 228 7.46 -8.52 3.14
CA PHE A 228 8.90 -8.63 2.91
C PHE A 228 9.51 -7.37 2.30
N ASN A 229 8.80 -6.71 1.37
CA ASN A 229 9.21 -5.43 0.81
C ASN A 229 9.36 -4.35 1.90
N GLY A 230 8.44 -4.34 2.87
CA GLY A 230 8.51 -3.46 4.03
C GLY A 230 9.70 -3.77 4.94
N PHE A 231 9.94 -5.05 5.22
CA PHE A 231 11.09 -5.47 6.02
C PHE A 231 12.43 -5.06 5.40
N ASP A 232 12.51 -5.10 4.06
CA ASP A 232 13.72 -4.74 3.31
C ASP A 232 13.86 -3.24 3.06
N LEU A 233 12.98 -2.42 3.63
CA LEU A 233 13.03 -0.97 3.46
C LEU A 233 14.37 -0.40 3.96
N LYS A 234 15.22 -0.05 2.99
CA LYS A 234 16.51 0.61 3.22
C LYS A 234 16.26 2.08 3.60
N GLY A 235 16.89 2.53 4.68
CA GLY A 235 16.87 3.94 5.09
C GLY A 235 16.49 4.20 6.55
N PHE A 236 15.99 3.18 7.26
CA PHE A 236 15.96 3.18 8.73
C PHE A 236 17.19 2.45 9.28
N LYS A 237 18.38 2.87 8.86
CA LYS A 237 19.60 2.36 9.50
C LYS A 237 19.62 2.88 10.94
N LYS A 238 19.94 1.98 11.88
CA LYS A 238 20.28 2.33 13.27
C LYS A 238 21.36 3.40 13.32
#